data_AF-A0A818E4S3-F1
#
_entry.id   AF-A0A818E4S3-F1
#
_cell.length_a   1.000
_cell.length_b   1.000
_cell.length_c   1.000
_cell.angle_alpha   90.00
_cell.angle_beta   90.00
_cell.angle_gamma   90.00
#
_symmetry.space_group_name_H-M   'P 1'
#
loop_
_entity.id
_entity.type
_entity.pdbx_description
1 polymer ?
#
loop_
_entity_poly.entity_id
_entity_poly.type
_entity_poly.pdbx_seq_one_letter_code
_entity_poly.pdbx_strand_id
1 'polypeptide(L)'
;MDKHTCLEDLSNEIFFEIFDYLHAFDIFTAFASLNKRILSILQSIRLHVIILNNHYDREINFLSSHLTFHADQIISLKCYDKIRDRSSIISLLFN
;
A
#
# COMPACT_ATOMS: atom_id res chain seq x y z
N MET A 1 34.38 14.35 2.55
CA MET A 1 33.48 13.20 2.77
C MET A 1 32.11 13.68 2.38
N ASP A 2 31.64 13.28 1.20
CA ASP A 2 30.27 13.60 0.79
C ASP A 2 29.32 12.85 1.71
N LYS A 3 28.53 13.59 2.49
CA LYS A 3 27.41 13.01 3.22
C LYS A 3 26.37 12.64 2.16
N HIS A 4 26.31 11.37 1.81
CA HIS A 4 25.17 10.84 1.08
C HIS A 4 23.94 10.99 1.97
N THR A 5 22.94 11.72 1.49
CA THR A 5 21.63 11.80 2.13
C THR A 5 20.96 10.44 1.98
N CYS A 6 20.58 9.82 3.08
CA CYS A 6 19.81 8.59 3.06
C CYS A 6 18.32 8.93 2.93
N LEU A 7 17.53 8.03 2.34
CA LEU A 7 16.08 8.21 2.26
C LEU A 7 15.48 8.35 3.68
N GLU A 8 16.06 7.64 4.63
CA GLU A 8 15.71 7.67 6.05
C GLU A 8 15.98 9.01 6.72
N ASP A 9 16.82 9.87 6.15
CA ASP A 9 17.07 11.20 6.69
C ASP A 9 15.95 12.19 6.34
N LEU A 10 15.08 11.85 5.36
CA LEU A 10 13.94 12.67 5.00
C LEU A 10 12.89 12.69 6.12
N SER A 11 12.16 13.80 6.22
CA SER A 11 11.07 13.97 7.17
C SER A 11 9.84 13.16 6.75
N ASN A 12 8.94 12.88 7.70
CA ASN A 12 7.74 12.09 7.44
C ASN A 12 6.81 12.77 6.43
N GLU A 13 6.78 14.11 6.41
CA GLU A 13 5.98 14.93 5.50
C GLU A 13 6.28 14.61 4.04
N ILE A 14 7.56 14.41 3.70
CA ILE A 14 7.96 14.04 2.33
C ILE A 14 7.42 12.66 1.95
N PHE A 15 7.40 11.71 2.88
CA PHE A 15 6.79 10.39 2.61
C PHE A 15 5.28 10.50 2.43
N PHE A 16 4.59 11.28 3.25
CA PHE A 16 3.17 11.53 3.08
C PHE A 16 2.86 12.14 1.70
N GLU A 17 3.60 13.17 1.31
CA GLU A 17 3.46 13.79 -0.02
C GLU A 17 3.71 12.79 -1.16
N ILE A 18 4.77 11.97 -1.07
CA ILE A 18 5.06 10.95 -2.10
C ILE A 18 3.93 9.91 -2.17
N PHE A 19 3.48 9.42 -1.02
CA PHE A 19 2.48 8.36 -0.95
C PHE A 19 1.10 8.81 -1.44
N ASP A 20 0.76 10.10 -1.36
CA ASP A 20 -0.47 10.64 -1.94
C ASP A 20 -0.58 10.45 -3.46
N TYR A 21 0.54 10.29 -4.18
CA TYR A 21 0.57 10.04 -5.62
C TYR A 21 0.60 8.55 -6.00
N LEU A 22 0.81 7.66 -5.04
CA LEU A 22 1.03 6.24 -5.28
C LEU A 22 -0.16 5.38 -4.88
N HIS A 23 -0.28 4.22 -5.50
CA HIS A 23 -1.34 3.26 -5.20
C HIS A 23 -0.84 2.32 -4.12
N ALA A 24 -1.76 1.72 -3.36
CA ALA A 24 -1.41 0.87 -2.22
C ALA A 24 -0.39 -0.23 -2.59
N PHE A 25 -0.56 -0.92 -3.72
CA PHE A 25 0.37 -1.98 -4.11
C PHE A 25 1.81 -1.49 -4.34
N ASP A 26 1.99 -0.34 -4.97
CA ASP A 26 3.32 0.24 -5.20
C ASP A 26 3.98 0.64 -3.87
N ILE A 27 3.19 1.27 -3.00
CA ILE A 27 3.63 1.68 -1.67
C ILE A 27 4.08 0.45 -0.87
N PHE A 28 3.21 -0.55 -0.72
CA PHE A 28 3.51 -1.69 0.14
C PHE A 28 4.63 -2.57 -0.43
N THR A 29 4.69 -2.74 -1.76
CA THR A 29 5.77 -3.52 -2.40
C THR A 29 7.14 -2.86 -2.21
N ALA A 30 7.22 -1.53 -2.33
CA ALA A 30 8.50 -0.84 -2.24
C ALA A 30 8.91 -0.50 -0.80
N PHE A 31 7.95 -0.18 0.08
CA PHE A 31 8.25 0.46 1.36
C PHE A 31 7.99 -0.41 2.61
N ALA A 32 7.15 -1.45 2.53
CA ALA A 32 6.71 -2.18 3.73
C ALA A 32 7.83 -2.93 4.46
N SER A 33 8.95 -3.23 3.78
CA SER A 33 10.09 -3.95 4.34
C SER A 33 11.34 -3.09 4.57
N LEU A 34 11.25 -1.76 4.41
CA LEU A 34 12.43 -0.89 4.55
C LEU A 34 12.89 -0.77 6.00
N ASN A 35 12.06 -0.20 6.87
CA ASN A 35 12.36 -0.06 8.29
C ASN A 35 11.10 0.21 9.11
N LYS A 36 11.24 0.17 10.43
CA LYS A 36 10.14 0.35 11.38
C LYS A 36 9.48 1.73 11.30
N ARG A 37 10.23 2.79 10.97
CA ARG A 37 9.68 4.15 10.83
C ARG A 37 8.73 4.20 9.64
N ILE A 38 9.17 3.71 8.49
CA ILE A 38 8.34 3.64 7.29
C ILE A 38 7.11 2.77 7.52
N LEU A 39 7.27 1.60 8.15
CA LEU A 39 6.13 0.74 8.48
C LEU A 39 5.10 1.47 9.37
N SER A 40 5.55 2.27 10.34
CA SER A 40 4.66 3.09 11.17
C SER A 40 3.96 4.19 10.37
N ILE A 41 4.62 4.79 9.38
CA ILE A 41 3.99 5.76 8.47
C ILE A 41 2.88 5.08 7.67
N LEU A 42 3.14 3.88 7.14
CA LEU A 42 2.16 3.13 6.34
C LEU A 42 0.86 2.81 7.09
N GLN A 43 0.90 2.71 8.42
CA GLN A 43 -0.28 2.52 9.28
C GLN A 43 -1.14 3.78 9.47
N SER A 44 -0.70 4.94 8.95
CA SER A 44 -1.38 6.23 9.14
C SER A 44 -1.77 6.94 7.84
N ILE A 45 -1.34 6.42 6.69
CA ILE A 45 -1.64 7.04 5.39
C ILE A 45 -3.02 6.69 4.88
N ARG A 46 -3.49 7.48 3.91
CA ARG A 46 -4.70 7.19 3.14
C ARG A 46 -4.32 6.41 1.89
N LEU A 47 -5.08 5.38 1.59
CA LEU A 47 -4.75 4.41 0.55
C LEU A 47 -5.75 4.46 -0.59
N HIS A 48 -5.22 4.65 -1.79
CA HIS A 48 -5.90 4.36 -3.03
C HIS A 48 -5.57 2.92 -3.44
N VAL A 49 -6.54 2.02 -3.29
CA VAL A 49 -6.40 0.61 -3.67
C VAL A 49 -6.89 0.42 -5.10
N ILE A 50 -5.99 -0.02 -5.98
CA ILE A 50 -6.30 -0.34 -7.37
C ILE A 50 -5.91 -1.80 -7.62
N ILE A 51 -6.89 -2.62 -7.98
CA ILE A 51 -6.70 -4.03 -8.32
C ILE A 51 -6.70 -4.14 -9.85
N LEU A 52 -5.56 -4.58 -10.39
CA LEU A 52 -5.36 -4.78 -11.83
C LEU A 52 -5.37 -6.28 -12.18
N ASN A 53 -5.58 -6.60 -13.45
CA ASN A 53 -5.63 -7.99 -13.96
C ASN A 53 -4.37 -8.81 -13.68
N ASN A 54 -3.22 -8.15 -13.53
CA ASN A 54 -1.93 -8.77 -13.31
C ASN A 54 -1.57 -8.95 -11.82
N HIS A 55 -2.41 -8.48 -10.90
CA HIS A 55 -2.15 -8.67 -9.47
C HIS A 55 -2.46 -10.12 -9.08
N TYR A 56 -1.44 -10.83 -8.63
CA TYR A 56 -1.57 -12.21 -8.18
C TYR A 56 -2.23 -12.26 -6.80
N ASP A 57 -2.89 -13.38 -6.48
CA ASP A 57 -3.51 -13.58 -5.15
C ASP A 57 -2.52 -13.34 -4.01
N ARG A 58 -1.24 -13.66 -4.18
CA ARG A 58 -0.19 -13.40 -3.18
C ARG A 58 -0.06 -11.91 -2.86
N GLU A 59 -0.11 -11.03 -3.85
CA GLU A 59 0.01 -9.58 -3.66
C GLU A 59 -1.24 -9.04 -2.96
N ILE A 60 -2.41 -9.50 -3.38
CA ILE A 60 -3.69 -9.13 -2.76
C ILE A 60 -3.72 -9.59 -1.30
N ASN A 61 -3.29 -10.82 -1.02
CA ASN A 61 -3.20 -11.36 0.34
C ASN A 61 -2.17 -10.61 1.19
N PHE A 62 -1.05 -10.20 0.59
CA PHE A 62 -0.07 -9.37 1.29
C PHE A 62 -0.68 -8.04 1.73
N LEU A 63 -1.34 -7.33 0.83
CA LEU A 63 -2.03 -6.09 1.16
C LEU A 63 -3.20 -6.33 2.15
N SER A 64 -3.96 -7.41 1.97
CA SER A 64 -5.06 -7.81 2.85
C SER A 64 -4.60 -7.93 4.29
N SER A 65 -3.45 -8.59 4.53
CA SER A 65 -2.91 -8.75 5.89
C SER A 65 -2.69 -7.44 6.65
N HIS A 66 -2.47 -6.34 5.91
CA HIS A 66 -2.39 -5.00 6.48
C HIS A 66 -3.78 -4.37 6.65
N LEU A 67 -4.61 -4.45 5.60
CA LEU A 67 -5.93 -3.81 5.57
C LEU A 67 -6.94 -4.44 6.53
N THR A 68 -6.79 -5.70 6.94
CA THR A 68 -7.70 -6.37 7.90
C THR A 68 -7.89 -5.55 9.18
N PHE A 69 -6.85 -4.86 9.65
CA PHE A 69 -6.91 -4.03 10.86
C PHE A 69 -6.99 -2.52 10.57
N HIS A 70 -6.87 -2.13 9.31
CA HIS A 70 -6.72 -0.74 8.89
C HIS A 70 -7.59 -0.40 7.66
N ALA A 71 -8.79 -1.00 7.59
CA ALA A 71 -9.72 -0.76 6.49
C ALA A 71 -10.15 0.71 6.38
N ASP A 72 -10.08 1.47 7.49
CA ASP A 72 -10.35 2.90 7.56
C ASP A 72 -9.35 3.76 6.76
N GLN A 73 -8.16 3.24 6.45
CA GLN A 73 -7.20 3.92 5.59
C GLN A 73 -7.64 3.98 4.13
N ILE A 74 -8.55 3.11 3.68
CA ILE A 74 -8.93 2.98 2.27
C ILE A 74 -9.89 4.11 1.90
N ILE A 75 -9.40 5.06 1.10
CA ILE A 75 -10.22 6.19 0.61
C ILE A 75 -10.80 5.95 -0.78
N SER A 76 -10.24 5.00 -1.54
CA SER A 76 -10.85 4.54 -2.78
C SER A 76 -10.44 3.12 -3.11
N LEU A 77 -11.38 2.31 -3.61
CA LEU A 77 -11.13 0.98 -4.14
C LEU A 77 -11.61 0.91 -5.59
N LYS A 78 -10.70 0.65 -6.52
CA LYS A 78 -10.99 0.42 -7.94
C LYS A 78 -10.55 -0.98 -8.33
N CYS A 79 -11.41 -1.69 -9.06
CA CYS A 79 -11.12 -3.02 -9.57
C CYS A 79 -11.28 -3.04 -11.08
N TYR A 80 -10.22 -3.42 -11.76
CA TYR A 80 -10.16 -3.60 -13.22
C TYR A 80 -9.89 -5.05 -13.61
N ASP A 81 -9.99 -5.95 -12.65
CA ASP A 81 -9.90 -7.38 -12.87
C ASP A 81 -11.10 -7.87 -13.68
N LYS A 82 -10.82 -8.51 -14.80
CA LYS A 82 -11.79 -9.08 -15.74
C LYS A 82 -12.01 -10.58 -15.50
N ILE A 83 -11.14 -11.20 -14.72
CA ILE A 83 -11.13 -12.64 -14.43
C ILE A 83 -11.92 -12.89 -13.15
N ARG A 84 -11.58 -12.18 -12.07
CA ARG A 84 -12.26 -12.29 -10.77
C ARG A 84 -13.39 -11.27 -10.70
N ASP A 85 -14.56 -11.70 -10.23
CA ASP A 85 -15.64 -10.78 -9.93
C ASP A 85 -15.31 -9.90 -8.71
N ARG A 86 -16.03 -8.79 -8.57
CA ARG A 86 -15.78 -7.80 -7.51
C ARG A 86 -15.95 -8.39 -6.11
N SER A 87 -16.90 -9.30 -5.90
CA SER A 87 -17.15 -9.90 -4.58
C SER A 87 -15.99 -10.78 -4.16
N SER A 88 -15.47 -11.61 -5.08
CA SER A 88 -14.29 -12.44 -4.83
C SER A 88 -13.07 -11.61 -4.41
N ILE A 89 -12.85 -10.46 -5.04
CA ILE A 89 -11.72 -9.56 -4.70
C ILE A 89 -11.91 -8.88 -3.35
N ILE A 90 -13.13 -8.45 -3.03
CA ILE A 90 -13.44 -7.88 -1.71
C ILE A 90 -13.23 -8.94 -0.63
N SER A 91 -13.69 -10.18 -0.85
CA SER A 91 -13.45 -11.29 0.07
C SER A 91 -11.95 -11.59 0.25
N LEU A 92 -11.14 -11.48 -0.80
CA LEU A 92 -9.68 -11.62 -0.69
C LEU A 92 -9.03 -10.48 0.09
N LEU A 93 -9.51 -9.24 -0.06
CA LEU A 93 -8.94 -8.07 0.62
C LEU A 93 -9.29 -8.00 2.11
N PHE A 94 -10.45 -8.51 2.52
CA PHE A 94 -10.98 -8.34 3.87
C PHE A 94 -11.37 -9.66 4.56
N ASN A 95 -10.70 -10.76 4.22
CA ASN A 95 -10.87 -12.04 4.90
C ASN A 95 -10.27 -12.04 6.31
#